data_AF-A0A2X0J355-F1
#
_entry.id   AF-A0A2X0J355-F1
#
_cell.length_a   1.000
_cell.length_b   1.000
_cell.length_c   1.000
_cell.angle_alpha   90.00
_cell.angle_beta   90.00
_cell.angle_gamma   90.00
#
_symmetry.space_group_name_H-M   'P 1'
#
loop_
_entity.id
_entity.type
_entity.pdbx_description
1 polymer ?
#
loop_
_entity_poly.entity_id
_entity_poly.type
_entity_poly.pdbx_seq_one_letter_code
_entity_poly.pdbx_strand_id
1 'polypeptide(L)'
;MAPAVSGSGPSDVAAAGASVAQNFSKFFSPTTPAAEKVGLLQNGQQLTAVLQGFAGNPLAAKASVTVTAVHFTSATTADVTYNLCQGGSPALPNAKGKAVLENGTWKVSDTTLCALVALSNNGKSVPGCS
;
A
#
# COMPACT_ATOMS: atom_id res chain seq x y z
N MET A 1 7.35 -15.60 1.85
CA MET A 1 6.67 -16.29 0.73
C MET A 1 6.41 -15.25 -0.34
N ALA A 2 6.69 -15.56 -1.61
CA ALA A 2 6.34 -14.65 -2.71
C ALA A 2 4.81 -14.58 -2.86
N PRO A 3 4.23 -13.43 -3.28
CA PRO A 3 2.80 -13.33 -3.52
C PRO A 3 2.38 -14.22 -4.69
N ALA A 4 1.13 -14.70 -4.68
CA ALA A 4 0.52 -15.23 -5.89
C ALA A 4 0.37 -14.09 -6.91
N VAL A 5 0.82 -14.31 -8.15
CA VAL A 5 0.76 -13.30 -9.21
C VAL A 5 -0.14 -13.79 -10.34
N SER A 6 -1.04 -12.93 -10.83
CA SER A 6 -1.98 -13.23 -11.90
C SER A 6 -2.36 -11.98 -12.70
N GLY A 7 -3.13 -12.16 -13.77
CA GLY A 7 -3.57 -11.06 -14.65
C GLY A 7 -2.60 -10.81 -15.80
N SER A 8 -2.80 -9.70 -16.50
CA SER A 8 -2.03 -9.33 -17.69
C SER A 8 -1.78 -7.83 -17.77
N GLY A 9 -0.86 -7.41 -18.63
CA GLY A 9 -0.50 -6.00 -18.82
C GLY A 9 1.01 -5.78 -18.81
N PRO A 10 1.70 -5.97 -17.68
CA PRO A 10 3.16 -5.92 -17.63
C PRO A 10 3.79 -7.00 -18.52
N SER A 11 4.89 -6.66 -19.19
CA SER A 11 5.66 -7.62 -20.01
C SER A 11 6.27 -8.74 -19.16
N ASP A 12 6.62 -8.43 -17.90
CA ASP A 12 7.05 -9.40 -16.89
C ASP A 12 6.17 -9.23 -15.64
N VAL A 13 5.13 -10.04 -15.54
CA VAL A 13 4.21 -10.01 -14.41
C VAL A 13 4.88 -10.47 -13.11
N ALA A 14 5.83 -11.40 -13.16
CA ALA A 14 6.48 -11.92 -11.96
C ALA A 14 7.39 -10.86 -11.32
N ALA A 15 8.22 -10.20 -12.14
CA ALA A 15 9.06 -9.10 -11.67
C ALA A 15 8.20 -7.93 -11.18
N ALA A 16 7.17 -7.54 -11.93
CA ALA A 16 6.25 -6.47 -11.52
C ALA A 16 5.55 -6.82 -10.19
N GLY A 17 5.09 -8.06 -10.02
CA GLY A 17 4.43 -8.52 -8.80
C GLY A 17 5.34 -8.50 -7.58
N ALA A 18 6.62 -8.86 -7.76
CA ALA A 18 7.64 -8.73 -6.72
C ALA A 18 7.89 -7.26 -6.36
N SER A 19 7.98 -6.36 -7.35
CA SER A 19 8.12 -4.91 -7.10
C SER A 19 6.93 -4.32 -6.33
N VAL A 20 5.70 -4.68 -6.71
CA VAL A 20 4.48 -4.27 -5.99
C VAL A 20 4.57 -4.71 -4.53
N ALA A 21 4.90 -5.99 -4.27
CA ALA A 21 4.97 -6.52 -2.92
C ALA A 21 6.06 -5.83 -2.07
N GLN A 22 7.25 -5.63 -2.63
CA GLN A 22 8.35 -4.93 -1.94
C GLN A 22 7.99 -3.48 -1.60
N ASN A 23 7.40 -2.75 -2.54
CA ASN A 23 7.04 -1.35 -2.36
C ASN A 23 5.89 -1.19 -1.36
N PHE A 24 4.90 -2.10 -1.36
CA PHE A 24 3.90 -2.17 -0.30
C PHE A 24 4.56 -2.39 1.07
N SER A 25 5.45 -3.39 1.18
CA SER A 25 6.16 -3.68 2.44
C SER A 25 6.97 -2.48 2.96
N LYS A 26 7.67 -1.76 2.08
CA LYS A 26 8.36 -0.52 2.44
C LYS A 26 7.40 0.57 2.89
N PHE A 27 6.34 0.84 2.12
CA PHE A 27 5.38 1.89 2.44
C PHE A 27 4.79 1.76 3.86
N PHE A 28 4.40 0.54 4.25
CA PHE A 28 3.83 0.27 5.57
C PHE A 28 4.87 0.10 6.68
N SER A 29 6.16 -0.09 6.36
CA SER A 29 7.18 -0.27 7.38
C SER A 29 7.38 1.01 8.21
N PRO A 30 7.43 0.93 9.55
CA PRO A 30 7.74 2.08 10.40
C PRO A 30 9.18 2.58 10.21
N THR A 31 10.07 1.74 9.67
CA THR A 31 11.48 2.11 9.44
C THR A 31 11.72 2.85 8.13
N THR A 32 10.72 2.91 7.24
CA THR A 32 10.86 3.60 5.95
C THR A 32 10.72 5.12 6.15
N PRO A 33 11.68 5.94 5.70
CA PRO A 33 11.62 7.39 5.83
C PRO A 33 10.37 7.99 5.19
N ALA A 34 9.84 9.07 5.76
CA ALA A 34 8.63 9.73 5.25
C ALA A 34 8.77 10.16 3.77
N ALA A 35 9.93 10.67 3.37
CA ALA A 35 10.21 11.04 1.98
C ALA A 35 10.14 9.84 1.02
N GLU A 36 10.63 8.66 1.45
CA GLU A 36 10.51 7.43 0.65
C GLU A 36 9.04 6.98 0.57
N LYS A 37 8.29 7.06 1.66
CA LYS A 37 6.84 6.76 1.65
C LYS A 37 6.05 7.65 0.69
N VAL A 38 6.38 8.94 0.61
CA VAL A 38 5.79 9.87 -0.37
C VAL A 38 6.08 9.41 -1.81
N GLY A 39 7.28 8.92 -2.10
CA GLY A 39 7.63 8.38 -3.42
C GLY A 39 6.92 7.05 -3.76
N LEU A 40 6.55 6.27 -2.73
CA LEU A 40 5.86 4.99 -2.87
C LEU A 40 4.33 5.11 -2.86
N LEU A 41 3.79 6.33 -2.78
CA LEU A 41 2.36 6.60 -2.75
C LEU A 41 1.93 7.40 -3.97
N GLN A 42 0.88 6.93 -4.64
CA GLN A 42 0.20 7.72 -5.67
C GLN A 42 -0.27 9.04 -5.09
N ASN A 43 -0.01 10.15 -5.78
CA ASN A 43 -0.31 11.50 -5.28
C ASN A 43 0.35 11.81 -3.91
N GLY A 44 1.45 11.13 -3.57
CA GLY A 44 2.03 11.18 -2.22
C GLY A 44 2.36 12.59 -1.71
N GLN A 45 2.75 13.52 -2.58
CA GLN A 45 3.02 14.91 -2.21
C GLN A 45 1.76 15.60 -1.65
N GLN A 46 0.60 15.36 -2.26
CA GLN A 46 -0.70 15.91 -1.82
C GLN A 46 -1.19 15.24 -0.53
N LEU A 47 -0.78 13.99 -0.29
CA LEU A 47 -1.18 13.18 0.86
C LEU A 47 -0.18 13.24 2.03
N THR A 48 0.79 14.16 1.99
CA THR A 48 1.82 14.29 3.04
C THR A 48 1.20 14.50 4.43
N ALA A 49 0.15 15.31 4.54
CA ALA A 49 -0.56 15.55 5.80
C ALA A 49 -1.25 14.28 6.32
N VAL A 50 -1.85 13.49 5.42
CA VAL A 50 -2.49 12.20 5.75
C VAL A 50 -1.43 11.21 6.25
N LEU A 51 -0.28 11.14 5.58
CA LEU A 51 0.85 10.29 6.00
C LEU A 51 1.40 10.67 7.38
N GLN A 52 1.53 11.97 7.66
CA GLN A 52 1.97 12.45 8.98
C GLN A 52 0.98 12.08 10.09
N GLY A 53 -0.32 12.26 9.84
CA GLY A 53 -1.36 11.84 10.79
C GLY A 53 -1.33 10.34 11.06
N PHE A 54 -1.13 9.53 10.02
CA PHE A 54 -1.02 8.07 10.17
C PHE A 54 0.26 7.65 10.90
N ALA A 55 1.39 8.31 10.66
CA ALA A 55 2.66 8.03 11.35
C ALA A 55 2.60 8.30 12.85
N GLY A 56 1.77 9.24 13.29
CA GLY A 56 1.50 9.49 14.72
C GLY A 56 0.62 8.45 15.39
N ASN A 57 0.02 7.52 14.62
CA ASN A 57 -0.85 6.48 15.17
C ASN A 57 0.01 5.33 15.77
N PRO A 58 -0.20 4.92 17.03
CA PRO A 58 0.48 3.79 17.64
C PRO A 58 0.37 2.48 16.83
N LEU A 59 -0.69 2.33 16.04
CA LEU A 59 -0.89 1.20 15.13
C LEU A 59 0.16 1.20 14.01
N ALA A 60 0.53 2.37 13.47
CA ALA A 60 1.52 2.50 12.41
C ALA A 60 2.95 2.19 12.89
N ALA A 61 3.26 2.45 14.16
CA ALA A 61 4.58 2.19 14.74
C ALA A 61 4.94 0.69 14.79
N LYS A 62 3.94 -0.20 14.76
CA LYS A 62 4.12 -1.67 14.74
C LYS A 62 3.56 -2.32 13.49
N ALA A 63 3.21 -1.52 12.49
CA ALA A 63 2.62 -2.00 11.26
C ALA A 63 3.66 -2.76 10.45
N SER A 64 3.27 -3.92 9.95
CA SER A 64 3.95 -4.57 8.84
C SER A 64 2.90 -5.08 7.86
N VAL A 65 3.29 -5.26 6.60
CA VAL A 65 2.38 -5.78 5.60
C VAL A 65 3.00 -6.97 4.89
N THR A 66 2.18 -8.00 4.71
CA THR A 66 2.53 -9.15 3.88
C THR A 66 1.57 -9.20 2.72
N VAL A 67 2.07 -8.96 1.51
CA VAL A 67 1.29 -9.12 0.27
C VAL A 67 1.16 -10.61 -0.04
N THR A 68 -0.08 -11.07 -0.17
CA THR A 68 -0.39 -12.49 -0.44
C THR A 68 -0.76 -12.72 -1.90
N ALA A 69 -1.34 -11.72 -2.57
CA ALA A 69 -1.64 -11.79 -3.99
C ALA A 69 -1.55 -10.44 -4.70
N VAL A 70 -1.12 -10.47 -5.96
CA VAL A 70 -1.13 -9.34 -6.90
C VAL A 70 -1.84 -9.80 -8.17
N HIS A 71 -2.87 -9.06 -8.58
CA HIS A 71 -3.64 -9.32 -9.79
C HIS A 71 -3.57 -8.09 -10.70
N PHE A 72 -2.86 -8.20 -11.82
CA PHE A 72 -2.74 -7.10 -12.79
C PHE A 72 -4.04 -6.94 -13.58
N THR A 73 -4.64 -5.75 -13.46
CA THR A 73 -5.86 -5.38 -14.19
C THR A 73 -5.53 -4.59 -15.47
N SER A 74 -4.32 -4.04 -15.57
CA SER A 74 -3.76 -3.44 -16.77
C SER A 74 -2.22 -3.39 -16.69
N ALA A 75 -1.57 -2.81 -17.71
CA ALA A 75 -0.12 -2.57 -17.70
C ALA A 75 0.34 -1.64 -16.57
N THR A 76 -0.55 -0.82 -16.00
CA THR A 76 -0.22 0.19 -15.00
C THR A 76 -1.07 0.10 -13.73
N THR A 77 -1.93 -0.90 -13.59
CA THR A 77 -2.79 -1.08 -12.40
C THR A 77 -2.83 -2.53 -11.94
N ALA A 78 -2.86 -2.72 -10.61
CA ALA A 78 -3.02 -4.04 -10.01
C ALA A 78 -3.91 -3.99 -8.77
N ASP A 79 -4.70 -5.04 -8.58
CA ASP A 79 -5.36 -5.32 -7.30
C ASP A 79 -4.39 -6.09 -6.40
N VAL A 80 -4.32 -5.68 -5.14
CA VAL A 80 -3.40 -6.24 -4.14
C VAL A 80 -4.21 -6.81 -2.99
N THR A 81 -3.92 -8.08 -2.64
CA THR A 81 -4.40 -8.67 -1.39
C THR A 81 -3.24 -8.74 -0.41
N TYR A 82 -3.46 -8.26 0.80
CA TYR A 82 -2.42 -8.19 1.82
C TYR A 82 -2.97 -8.40 3.23
N ASN A 83 -2.08 -8.79 4.13
CA ASN A 83 -2.34 -8.84 5.56
C ASN A 83 -1.64 -7.66 6.21
N LEU A 84 -2.39 -6.77 6.85
CA LEU A 84 -1.80 -5.76 7.71
C LEU A 84 -1.62 -6.37 9.10
N CYS A 85 -0.38 -6.49 9.53
CA CYS A 85 0.00 -7.07 10.79
C CYS A 85 0.36 -5.99 11.81
N GLN A 86 0.08 -6.27 13.08
CA GLN A 86 0.51 -5.45 14.20
C GLN A 86 1.25 -6.36 15.19
N GLY A 87 2.54 -6.09 15.41
CA GLY A 87 3.34 -6.90 16.36
C GLY A 87 3.46 -8.39 15.99
N GLY A 88 3.40 -8.71 14.69
CA GLY A 88 3.54 -10.08 14.18
C GLY A 88 2.23 -10.84 13.92
N SER A 89 1.09 -10.34 14.40
CA SER A 89 -0.23 -10.93 14.14
C SER A 89 -1.03 -10.10 13.13
N PRO A 90 -1.76 -10.72 12.18
CA PRO A 90 -2.65 -10.00 11.27
C PRO A 90 -3.74 -9.26 12.04
N ALA A 91 -3.73 -7.93 12.00
CA ALA A 91 -4.79 -7.07 12.51
C ALA A 91 -5.90 -6.89 11.47
N LEU A 92 -5.53 -6.84 10.18
CA LEU A 92 -6.47 -6.82 9.06
C LEU A 92 -6.04 -7.88 8.03
N PRO A 93 -6.49 -9.14 8.17
CA PRO A 93 -6.20 -10.19 7.21
C PRO A 93 -7.00 -10.01 5.92
N ASN A 94 -6.43 -10.44 4.79
CA ASN A 94 -7.06 -10.42 3.47
C ASN A 94 -7.59 -9.04 3.03
N ALA A 95 -6.95 -7.98 3.51
CA ALA A 95 -7.24 -6.62 3.11
C ALA A 95 -7.05 -6.46 1.60
N LYS A 96 -7.88 -5.62 1.00
CA LYS A 96 -7.85 -5.31 -0.43
C LYS A 96 -7.30 -3.90 -0.62
N GLY A 97 -6.44 -3.76 -1.62
CA GLY A 97 -5.89 -2.50 -2.05
C GLY A 97 -5.58 -2.54 -3.53
N LYS A 98 -4.98 -1.47 -4.01
CA LYS A 98 -4.55 -1.29 -5.39
C LYS A 98 -3.14 -0.72 -5.44
N ALA A 99 -2.43 -1.10 -6.49
CA ALA A 99 -1.15 -0.52 -6.87
C ALA A 99 -1.27 0.13 -8.25
N VAL A 100 -0.54 1.21 -8.46
CA VAL A 100 -0.44 1.90 -9.74
C VAL A 100 1.02 2.06 -10.14
N LEU A 101 1.32 1.95 -11.44
CA LEU A 101 2.64 2.21 -11.99
C LEU A 101 2.72 3.69 -12.40
N GLU A 102 3.57 4.45 -11.72
CA GLU A 102 3.85 5.86 -12.04
C GLU A 102 5.35 6.10 -12.09
N ASN A 103 5.82 6.74 -13.16
CA ASN A 103 7.23 7.06 -13.37
C ASN A 103 8.14 5.82 -13.19
N GLY A 104 7.70 4.65 -13.68
CA GLY A 104 8.44 3.38 -13.58
C GLY A 104 8.44 2.74 -12.20
N THR A 105 7.72 3.29 -11.22
CA THR A 105 7.61 2.74 -9.86
C THR A 105 6.19 2.27 -9.56
N TRP A 106 6.04 1.03 -9.11
CA TRP A 106 4.77 0.54 -8.56
C TRP A 106 4.54 1.15 -7.19
N LYS A 107 3.51 1.98 -7.06
CA LYS A 107 3.14 2.71 -5.86
C LYS A 107 1.84 2.17 -5.27
N VAL A 108 1.66 2.34 -3.96
CA VAL A 108 0.37 2.18 -3.28
C VAL A 108 -0.59 3.24 -3.83
N SER A 109 -1.82 2.87 -4.19
CA SER A 109 -2.80 3.86 -4.65
C SER A 109 -3.28 4.74 -3.50
N ASP A 110 -3.65 5.97 -3.81
CA ASP A 110 -4.28 6.90 -2.85
C ASP A 110 -5.57 6.30 -2.25
N THR A 111 -6.39 5.66 -3.08
CA THR A 111 -7.60 4.93 -2.69
C THR A 111 -7.33 3.86 -1.63
N THR A 112 -6.18 3.18 -1.69
CA THR A 112 -5.79 2.19 -0.68
C THR A 112 -5.48 2.86 0.65
N LEU A 113 -4.68 3.94 0.63
CA LEU A 113 -4.37 4.70 1.83
C LEU A 113 -5.65 5.27 2.46
N CYS A 114 -6.49 5.89 1.65
CA CYS A 114 -7.71 6.53 2.11
C CYS A 114 -8.72 5.55 2.71
N ALA A 115 -8.86 4.35 2.14
CA ALA A 115 -9.70 3.31 2.73
C ALA A 115 -9.19 2.87 4.12
N LEU A 116 -7.88 2.72 4.29
CA LEU A 116 -7.28 2.36 5.57
C LEU A 116 -7.40 3.47 6.62
N VAL A 117 -7.21 4.71 6.20
CA VAL A 117 -7.36 5.88 7.06
C VAL A 117 -8.81 6.02 7.52
N ALA A 118 -9.79 5.82 6.63
CA ALA A 118 -11.20 5.80 6.99
C ALA A 118 -11.51 4.68 7.99
N LEU A 119 -10.96 3.47 7.80
CA LEU A 119 -11.08 2.37 8.77
C LEU A 119 -10.51 2.74 10.14
N SER A 120 -9.33 3.39 10.18
CA SER A 120 -8.70 3.83 11.43
C SER A 120 -9.45 4.97 12.13
N ASN A 121 -10.27 5.73 11.41
CA ASN A 121 -11.05 6.86 11.93
C ASN A 121 -12.54 6.52 12.11
N ASN A 122 -12.88 5.23 12.30
CA ASN A 122 -14.25 4.76 12.48
C ASN A 122 -15.19 5.19 11.34
N GLY A 123 -14.68 5.22 10.10
CA GLY A 123 -15.42 5.59 8.90
C GLY A 123 -15.50 7.10 8.63
N LYS A 124 -14.86 7.95 9.44
CA LYS A 124 -14.83 9.40 9.18
C LYS A 124 -13.87 9.73 8.05
N SER A 125 -14.34 10.56 7.12
CA SER A 125 -13.52 11.12 6.03
C SER A 125 -12.37 11.94 6.58
N VAL A 126 -11.21 11.86 5.92
CA VAL A 126 -10.01 12.61 6.27
C VAL A 126 -9.70 13.61 5.17
N PRO A 127 -9.41 14.89 5.49
CA PRO A 127 -9.01 15.88 4.49
C PRO A 127 -7.85 15.35 3.63
N GLY A 128 -8.00 15.42 2.31
CA GLY A 128 -7.07 14.83 1.33
C GLY A 128 -7.48 13.44 0.83
N CYS A 129 -8.42 12.78 1.50
CA CYS A 129 -9.10 11.58 1.06
C CYS A 129 -10.57 11.92 0.77
N SER A 130 -10.83 12.35 -0.46
CA SER A 130 -12.13 12.84 -0.95
C SER A 130 -12.63 12.02 -2.12
#